data_AF-A0A2A2TML9-F1
#
_entry.id   AF-A0A2A2TML9-F1
#
_cell.length_a   1.000
_cell.length_b   1.000
_cell.length_c   1.000
_cell.angle_alpha   90.00
_cell.angle_beta   90.00
_cell.angle_gamma   90.00
#
_symmetry.space_group_name_H-M   'P 1'
#
loop_
_entity.id
_entity.type
_entity.pdbx_description
1 polymer ?
#
loop_
_entity_poly.entity_id
_entity_poly.type
_entity_poly.pdbx_seq_one_letter_code
_entity_poly.pdbx_strand_id
1 'polypeptide(L)'
;MKLHLQVTLLLLTGLLLGTNITPGLAYPQKISQTLPPPNCKNPQTTRDTIECGRSAYREANKKLINVYKQLQSKLGGTQKKRLIVSQESWVKYRDTSCAFEGGMYEGGSLEPPTRINCYAKVTNQRLIDLDVWLQQLNRR
;
A
#
# COMPACT_ATOMS: atom_id res chain seq x y z
N MET A 1 -43.35 -13.20 13.31
CA MET A 1 -44.65 -13.84 13.59
C MET A 1 -45.45 -13.86 12.29
N LYS A 2 -45.68 -15.06 11.72
CA LYS A 2 -46.67 -15.51 10.69
C LYS A 2 -47.03 -14.53 9.54
N LEU A 3 -46.64 -14.76 8.27
CA LEU A 3 -47.10 -15.76 7.28
C LEU A 3 -48.52 -15.49 6.73
N HIS A 4 -48.66 -15.15 5.44
CA HIS A 4 -49.80 -15.43 4.53
C HIS A 4 -49.31 -15.13 3.09
N LEU A 5 -48.93 -16.08 2.22
CA LEU A 5 -49.71 -17.13 1.53
C LEU A 5 -50.92 -16.58 0.78
N GLN A 6 -50.82 -16.42 -0.56
CA GLN A 6 -51.84 -16.87 -1.53
C GLN A 6 -51.18 -17.12 -2.90
N VAL A 7 -51.06 -18.41 -3.24
CA VAL A 7 -50.79 -18.91 -4.59
C VAL A 7 -52.15 -19.09 -5.26
N THR A 8 -52.44 -18.35 -6.33
CA THR A 8 -53.61 -18.58 -7.17
C THR A 8 -53.16 -19.12 -8.52
N LEU A 9 -53.32 -20.44 -8.64
CA LEU A 9 -53.15 -21.20 -9.86
C LEU A 9 -54.41 -21.01 -10.72
N LEU A 10 -54.29 -20.39 -11.90
CA LEU A 10 -55.30 -20.47 -12.95
C LEU A 10 -54.75 -21.31 -14.10
N LEU A 11 -55.57 -22.28 -14.49
CA LEU A 11 -55.28 -23.38 -15.40
C LEU A 11 -55.70 -23.05 -16.85
N LEU A 12 -55.01 -23.74 -17.78
CA LEU A 12 -55.45 -24.21 -19.11
C LEU A 12 -55.11 -23.40 -20.39
N THR A 13 -54.08 -23.95 -21.08
CA THR A 13 -54.01 -24.39 -22.50
C THR A 13 -53.99 -23.37 -23.63
N GLY A 14 -52.94 -23.46 -24.47
CA GLY A 14 -53.03 -23.09 -25.90
C GLY A 14 -51.71 -22.80 -26.61
N LEU A 15 -51.10 -23.85 -27.19
CA LEU A 15 -50.30 -23.94 -28.43
C LEU A 15 -49.46 -22.74 -28.97
N LEU A 16 -48.19 -23.09 -29.26
CA LEU A 16 -47.33 -22.61 -30.37
C LEU A 16 -46.71 -21.20 -30.29
N LEU A 17 -45.44 -21.16 -29.89
CA LEU A 17 -44.30 -20.93 -30.80
C LEU A 17 -43.03 -20.87 -29.93
N GLY A 18 -42.21 -21.93 -30.02
CA GLY A 18 -40.90 -21.93 -29.39
C GLY A 18 -39.99 -20.90 -30.06
N THR A 19 -39.82 -19.75 -29.42
CA THR A 19 -38.66 -18.89 -29.61
C THR A 19 -38.00 -18.73 -28.25
N ASN A 20 -37.08 -19.64 -27.94
CA ASN A 20 -36.15 -19.45 -26.82
C ASN A 20 -35.17 -18.33 -27.21
N ILE A 21 -35.62 -17.08 -27.13
CA ILE A 21 -34.72 -15.96 -26.95
C ILE A 21 -34.55 -15.87 -25.44
N THR A 22 -33.64 -16.68 -24.88
CA THR A 22 -33.13 -16.34 -23.56
C THR A 22 -32.41 -15.00 -23.73
N PRO A 23 -32.80 -13.93 -23.02
CA PRO A 23 -31.93 -12.77 -22.88
C PRO A 23 -30.68 -13.30 -22.19
N GLY A 24 -29.64 -13.57 -22.98
CA GLY A 24 -28.33 -13.86 -22.44
C GLY A 24 -27.95 -12.64 -21.61
N LEU A 25 -28.06 -12.74 -20.29
CA LEU A 25 -27.40 -11.83 -19.39
C LEU A 25 -25.92 -11.96 -19.71
N ALA A 26 -25.41 -11.06 -20.54
CA ALA A 26 -23.99 -10.90 -20.78
C ALA A 26 -23.40 -10.45 -19.44
N TYR A 27 -22.98 -11.41 -18.63
CA TYR A 27 -22.18 -11.14 -17.45
C TYR A 27 -20.92 -10.43 -17.93
N PRO A 28 -20.58 -9.25 -17.39
CA PRO A 28 -19.31 -8.62 -17.73
C PRO A 28 -18.20 -9.57 -17.32
N GLN A 29 -17.50 -10.14 -18.31
CA GLN A 29 -16.30 -10.91 -18.05
C GLN A 29 -15.27 -9.94 -17.46
N LYS A 30 -14.96 -10.12 -16.18
CA LYS A 30 -13.90 -9.38 -15.50
C LYS A 30 -12.58 -9.86 -16.09
N ILE A 31 -12.09 -9.18 -17.14
CA ILE A 31 -10.78 -9.46 -17.72
C ILE A 31 -9.73 -9.12 -16.66
N SER A 32 -9.25 -10.13 -15.96
CA SER A 32 -8.12 -10.00 -15.04
C SER A 32 -6.83 -9.96 -15.87
N GLN A 33 -6.47 -8.78 -16.36
CA GLN A 33 -5.17 -8.59 -17.00
C GLN A 33 -4.07 -8.67 -15.94
N THR A 34 -3.37 -9.80 -15.87
CA THR A 34 -2.18 -9.96 -15.02
C THR A 34 -0.98 -9.32 -15.72
N LEU A 35 -0.59 -8.12 -15.28
CA LEU A 35 0.65 -7.48 -15.73
C LEU A 35 1.87 -8.31 -15.25
N PRO A 36 2.97 -8.37 -16.02
CA PRO A 36 4.19 -9.03 -15.58
C PRO A 36 4.75 -8.35 -14.31
N PRO A 37 5.51 -9.08 -13.46
CA PRO A 37 6.18 -8.49 -12.31
C PRO A 37 7.16 -7.38 -12.75
N PRO A 38 7.46 -6.39 -11.89
CA PRO A 38 8.36 -5.31 -12.25
C PRO A 38 9.82 -5.80 -12.37
N ASN A 39 10.56 -5.27 -13.35
CA ASN A 39 12.00 -5.52 -13.45
C ASN A 39 12.79 -4.50 -12.63
N CYS A 40 13.14 -4.83 -11.39
CA CYS A 40 13.91 -3.93 -10.52
C CYS A 40 15.42 -3.94 -10.77
N LYS A 41 15.93 -4.83 -11.62
CA LYS A 41 17.35 -4.81 -12.04
C LYS A 41 17.60 -3.79 -13.13
N ASN A 42 16.61 -3.60 -14.01
CA ASN A 42 16.66 -2.63 -15.09
C ASN A 42 15.23 -2.11 -15.37
N PRO A 43 14.70 -1.17 -14.57
CA PRO A 43 13.36 -0.63 -14.76
C PRO A 43 13.32 0.21 -16.04
N GLN A 44 12.47 -0.17 -16.99
CA GLN A 44 12.34 0.53 -18.29
C GLN A 44 11.04 1.32 -18.41
N THR A 45 10.09 1.09 -17.50
CA THR A 45 8.80 1.76 -17.50
C THR A 45 8.59 2.54 -16.20
N THR A 46 7.81 3.62 -16.25
CA THR A 46 7.39 4.36 -15.05
C THR A 46 6.73 3.43 -14.02
N ARG A 47 5.96 2.44 -14.49
CA ARG A 47 5.35 1.41 -13.64
C ARG A 47 6.40 0.60 -12.88
N ASP A 48 7.44 0.13 -13.56
CA ASP A 48 8.51 -0.65 -12.93
C ASP A 48 9.25 0.23 -11.91
N THR A 49 9.60 1.47 -12.27
CA THR A 49 10.25 2.41 -11.35
C THR A 49 9.43 2.63 -10.09
N ILE A 50 8.12 2.84 -10.21
CA ILE A 50 7.24 3.03 -9.06
C ILE A 50 7.17 1.77 -8.20
N GLU A 51 6.95 0.59 -8.79
CA GLU A 51 6.77 -0.62 -7.99
C GLU A 51 8.08 -1.06 -7.31
N CYS A 52 9.21 -0.88 -7.99
CA CYS A 52 10.53 -1.11 -7.41
C CYS A 52 10.80 -0.13 -6.26
N GLY A 53 10.47 1.16 -6.44
CA GLY A 53 10.54 2.16 -5.38
C GLY A 53 9.66 1.81 -4.17
N ARG A 54 8.43 1.34 -4.40
CA ARG A 54 7.54 0.85 -3.32
C ARG A 54 8.15 -0.32 -2.58
N SER A 55 8.73 -1.29 -3.31
CA SER A 55 9.40 -2.43 -2.71
C SER A 55 10.59 -2.01 -1.83
N ALA A 56 11.42 -1.10 -2.34
CA ALA A 56 12.54 -0.53 -1.60
C ALA A 56 12.07 0.20 -0.32
N TYR A 57 11.01 1.01 -0.42
CA TYR A 57 10.43 1.68 0.74
C TYR A 57 9.86 0.69 1.76
N ARG A 58 9.11 -0.34 1.32
CA ARG A 58 8.58 -1.39 2.21
C ARG A 58 9.70 -2.06 3.02
N GLU A 59 10.80 -2.39 2.35
CA GLU A 59 11.95 -3.02 3.00
C GLU A 59 12.66 -2.08 3.98
N ALA A 60 12.92 -0.84 3.58
CA ALA A 60 13.51 0.18 4.46
C ALA A 60 12.63 0.40 5.71
N ASN A 61 11.31 0.50 5.52
CA ASN A 61 10.36 0.72 6.61
C ASN A 61 10.29 -0.48 7.56
N LYS A 62 10.32 -1.71 7.03
CA LYS A 62 10.38 -2.93 7.85
C LYS A 62 11.60 -2.94 8.74
N LYS A 63 12.79 -2.62 8.19
CA LYS A 63 14.03 -2.50 8.96
C LYS A 63 13.94 -1.41 10.01
N LEU A 64 13.46 -0.23 9.64
CA LEU A 64 13.29 0.90 10.55
C LEU A 64 12.39 0.55 11.74
N ILE A 65 11.23 -0.05 11.48
CA ILE A 65 10.30 -0.48 12.54
C ILE A 65 10.97 -1.50 13.47
N ASN A 66 11.76 -2.42 12.93
CA ASN A 66 12.46 -3.41 13.73
C ASN A 66 13.50 -2.76 14.66
N VAL A 67 14.35 -1.86 14.16
CA VAL A 67 15.34 -1.13 14.97
C VAL A 67 14.65 -0.24 16.01
N TYR A 68 13.59 0.47 15.61
CA TYR A 68 12.80 1.31 16.50
C TYR A 68 12.22 0.50 17.68
N LYS A 69 11.65 -0.68 17.42
CA LYS A 69 11.14 -1.57 18.48
C LYS A 69 12.24 -2.06 19.43
N GLN A 70 13.42 -2.38 18.91
CA GLN A 70 14.56 -2.79 19.74
C GLN A 70 15.08 -1.65 20.62
N LEU A 71 15.10 -0.42 20.11
CA LEU A 71 15.40 0.75 20.94
C LEU A 71 14.35 0.94 22.03
N GLN A 72 13.06 0.84 21.69
CA GLN A 72 11.98 0.98 22.66
C GLN A 72 11.98 -0.08 23.77
N SER A 73 12.53 -1.28 23.54
CA SER A 73 12.65 -2.32 24.56
C SER A 73 13.85 -2.10 25.49
N LYS A 74 14.89 -1.40 25.03
CA LYS A 74 16.10 -1.05 25.81
C LYS A 74 15.98 0.24 26.60
N LEU A 75 14.98 1.07 26.29
CA LEU A 75 14.79 2.38 26.90
C LEU A 75 13.66 2.37 27.92
N GLY A 76 13.91 2.99 29.08
CA GLY A 76 12.91 3.24 30.12
C GLY A 76 12.46 4.71 30.19
N GLY A 77 11.35 4.95 30.88
CA GLY A 77 10.90 6.27 31.34
C GLY A 77 10.97 7.39 30.29
N THR A 78 11.64 8.48 30.65
CA THR A 78 11.76 9.70 29.84
C THR A 78 12.44 9.47 28.50
N GLN A 79 13.46 8.61 28.42
CA GLN A 79 14.20 8.41 27.17
C GLN A 79 13.36 7.70 26.12
N LYS A 80 12.53 6.73 26.52
CA LYS A 80 11.56 6.08 25.63
C LYS A 80 10.54 7.08 25.08
N LYS A 81 10.03 7.98 25.93
CA LYS A 81 9.12 9.06 25.50
C LYS A 81 9.77 10.00 24.48
N ARG A 82 11.03 10.39 24.70
CA ARG A 82 11.80 11.21 23.74
C ARG A 82 11.98 10.52 22.39
N LEU A 83 12.27 9.21 22.38
CA LEU A 83 12.37 8.44 21.14
C LEU A 83 11.02 8.40 20.38
N ILE A 84 9.90 8.24 21.08
CA ILE A 84 8.56 8.23 20.46
C ILE A 84 8.29 9.57 19.77
N VAL A 85 8.43 10.68 20.50
CA VAL A 85 8.21 12.04 19.96
C VAL A 85 9.15 12.35 18.80
N SER A 86 10.42 11.94 18.89
CA SER A 86 11.39 12.07 17.80
C SER A 86 10.94 11.30 16.56
N GLN A 87 10.41 10.09 16.71
CA GLN A 87 9.97 9.26 15.59
C GLN A 87 8.70 9.82 14.94
N GLU A 88 7.73 10.30 15.72
CA GLU A 88 6.53 10.97 15.21
C GLU A 88 6.88 12.22 14.42
N SER A 89 7.81 13.04 14.94
CA SER A 89 8.29 14.25 14.27
C SER A 89 9.02 13.91 12.97
N TRP A 90 9.81 12.82 12.97
CA TRP A 90 10.48 12.33 11.78
C TRP A 90 9.49 11.84 10.70
N VAL A 91 8.38 11.19 11.08
CA VAL A 91 7.34 10.79 10.11
C VAL A 91 6.77 12.02 9.40
N LYS A 92 6.46 13.08 10.16
CA LYS A 92 6.00 14.35 9.57
C LYS A 92 7.04 14.92 8.62
N TYR A 93 8.31 14.97 9.02
CA TYR A 93 9.41 15.43 8.17
C TYR A 93 9.52 14.61 6.88
N ARG A 94 9.46 13.28 6.95
CA ARG A 94 9.51 12.41 5.77
C ARG A 94 8.38 12.74 4.81
N ASP A 95 7.17 12.83 5.31
CA ASP A 95 5.99 13.04 4.47
C ASP A 95 6.03 14.43 3.81
N THR A 96 6.38 15.48 4.56
CA THR A 96 6.48 16.85 4.00
C THR A 96 7.65 17.00 3.03
N SER A 97 8.80 16.40 3.33
CA SER A 97 9.98 16.44 2.45
C SER A 97 9.73 15.69 1.15
N CYS A 98 9.10 14.51 1.21
CA CYS A 98 8.81 13.73 0.01
C CYS A 98 7.64 14.29 -0.81
N ALA A 99 6.69 15.00 -0.17
CA ALA A 99 5.71 15.81 -0.90
C ALA A 99 6.40 16.95 -1.66
N PHE A 100 7.33 17.67 -1.03
CA PHE A 100 8.12 18.71 -1.69
C PHE A 100 8.97 18.17 -2.85
N GLU A 101 9.75 17.10 -2.62
CA GLU A 101 10.58 16.48 -3.67
C GLU A 101 9.76 16.01 -4.87
N GLY A 102 8.62 15.34 -4.63
CA GLY A 102 7.69 14.95 -5.69
C GLY A 102 7.06 16.15 -6.40
N GLY A 103 6.71 17.19 -5.63
CA GLY A 103 6.07 18.41 -6.13
C GLY A 103 6.88 19.17 -7.19
N MET A 104 8.21 18.96 -7.25
CA MET A 104 9.04 19.49 -8.33
C MET A 104 8.63 18.99 -9.73
N TYR A 105 7.83 17.92 -9.80
CA TYR A 105 7.34 17.30 -11.03
C TYR A 105 5.81 17.22 -11.09
N GLU A 106 5.10 18.02 -10.28
CA GLU A 106 3.65 17.95 -10.08
C GLU A 106 2.86 17.84 -11.40
N GLY A 107 1.91 16.89 -11.44
CA GLY A 107 1.11 16.59 -12.64
C GLY A 107 1.84 15.78 -13.72
N GLY A 108 3.16 15.61 -13.62
CA GLY A 108 3.99 14.85 -14.56
C GLY A 108 4.19 13.38 -14.18
N SER A 109 4.65 12.57 -15.15
CA SER A 109 4.96 11.15 -14.94
C SER A 109 6.16 10.88 -14.02
N LEU A 110 6.97 11.91 -13.74
CA LEU A 110 8.12 11.85 -12.83
C LEU A 110 7.75 12.09 -11.36
N GLU A 111 6.58 12.64 -11.05
CA GLU A 111 6.17 12.93 -9.67
C GLU A 111 6.08 11.63 -8.83
N PRO A 112 5.29 10.61 -9.22
CA PRO A 112 5.14 9.41 -8.39
C PRO A 112 6.46 8.65 -8.13
N PRO A 113 7.33 8.38 -9.13
CA PRO A 113 8.59 7.69 -8.87
C PRO A 113 9.53 8.54 -8.01
N THR A 114 9.59 9.86 -8.22
CA THR A 114 10.41 10.76 -7.38
C THR A 114 9.97 10.69 -5.92
N ARG A 115 8.67 10.83 -5.66
CA ARG A 115 8.11 10.79 -4.31
C ARG A 115 8.40 9.47 -3.63
N ILE A 116 8.11 8.32 -4.26
CA ILE A 116 8.32 7.02 -3.60
C ILE A 116 9.81 6.72 -3.36
N ASN A 117 10.70 7.17 -4.24
CA ASN A 117 12.14 7.04 -4.04
C ASN A 117 12.62 7.90 -2.86
N CYS A 118 12.06 9.11 -2.68
CA CYS A 118 12.30 9.92 -1.48
C CYS A 118 11.91 9.16 -0.20
N TYR A 119 10.73 8.52 -0.18
CA TYR A 119 10.28 7.73 0.98
C TYR A 119 11.31 6.66 1.36
N ALA A 120 11.83 5.91 0.40
CA ALA A 120 12.87 4.92 0.63
C ALA A 120 14.18 5.55 1.15
N LYS A 121 14.67 6.60 0.50
CA LYS A 121 15.90 7.35 0.87
C LYS A 121 15.84 7.86 2.32
N VAL A 122 14.80 8.63 2.65
CA VAL A 122 14.63 9.25 3.98
C VAL A 122 14.45 8.20 5.08
N THR A 123 13.78 7.09 4.77
CA THR A 123 13.60 5.96 5.69
C THR A 123 14.91 5.24 5.97
N ASN A 124 15.75 5.02 4.94
CA ASN A 124 17.09 4.44 5.14
C ASN A 124 17.99 5.35 5.96
N GLN A 125 17.92 6.67 5.77
CA GLN A 125 18.69 7.60 6.60
C GLN A 125 18.29 7.48 8.07
N ARG A 126 16.99 7.45 8.36
CA ARG A 126 16.50 7.29 9.74
C ARG A 126 16.91 5.96 10.35
N LEU A 127 16.91 4.90 9.55
CA LEU A 127 17.39 3.58 9.98
C LEU A 127 18.84 3.68 10.45
N ILE A 128 19.72 4.35 9.69
CA ILE A 128 21.13 4.59 10.08
C ILE A 128 21.20 5.37 11.39
N ASP A 129 20.44 6.47 11.51
CA ASP A 129 20.44 7.30 12.71
C ASP A 129 20.04 6.49 13.96
N LEU A 130 19.02 5.63 13.86
CA LEU A 130 18.56 4.80 14.97
C LEU A 130 19.51 3.64 15.26
N ASP A 131 20.15 3.06 14.25
CA ASP A 131 21.07 1.93 14.42
C ASP A 131 22.31 2.33 15.23
N VAL A 132 22.83 3.55 15.03
CA VAL A 132 23.91 4.11 15.86
C VAL A 132 23.57 4.06 17.35
N TRP A 133 22.35 4.43 17.72
CA TRP A 133 21.90 4.39 19.12
C TRP A 133 21.68 2.96 19.61
N LEU A 134 21.17 2.06 18.76
CA LEU A 134 20.96 0.67 19.12
C LEU A 134 22.30 -0.01 19.42
N GLN A 135 23.30 0.21 18.57
CA GLN A 135 24.67 -0.27 18.80
C GLN A 135 25.25 0.31 20.09
N GLN A 136 25.05 1.61 20.35
CA GLN A 136 25.54 2.23 21.58
C GLN A 136 24.91 1.62 22.84
N LEU A 137 23.60 1.31 22.81
CA LEU A 137 22.91 0.66 23.93
C LEU A 137 23.27 -0.83 24.07
N ASN A 138 23.71 -1.48 23.00
CA ASN A 138 24.19 -2.87 23.05
C ASN A 138 25.61 -3.00 23.62
N ARG A 139 26.38 -1.90 23.64
CA ARG A 139 27.74 -1.85 24.20
C ARG A 139 27.77 -1.54 25.70
N ARG A 140 26.64 -1.17 26.29
CA ARG A 140 26.48 -0.90 27.73
C ARG A 140 26.04 -2.16 28.43
#